data_AF-A0A367LEP7-F1
#
_entry.id   AF-A0A367LEP7-F1
#
_cell.length_a   1.000
_cell.length_b   1.000
_cell.length_c   1.000
_cell.angle_alpha   90.00
_cell.angle_beta   90.00
_cell.angle_gamma   90.00
#
_symmetry.space_group_name_H-M   'P 1'
#
loop_
_entity.id
_entity.type
_entity.pdbx_description
1 polymer ?
#
loop_
_entity_poly.entity_id
_entity_poly.type
_entity_poly.pdbx_seq_one_letter_code
_entity_poly.pdbx_strand_id
1 'polypeptide(L)'
;LRSAQPCINASQPRDLSLNEVTTVHHHHHHHDAIYSHCHPIVRHQRQKKKKKKKRLFAMSPSTPYFWSAPFKYCRWACRERPAYFWSVIIGAAGPIAMPIVPPLRHYYGDIDPPPVPVTYPVPTGPRKVLTGFDDEEADSQKS
;
A
#
# COMPACT_ATOMS: atom_id res chain seq x y z
N LEU A 1 13.41 9.51 36.57
CA LEU A 1 12.10 8.83 36.47
C LEU A 1 11.83 8.47 35.00
N ARG A 2 11.90 7.17 34.70
CA ARG A 2 11.33 6.41 33.57
C ARG A 2 11.57 6.92 32.13
N SER A 3 12.67 6.45 31.55
CA SER A 3 12.83 6.18 30.11
C SER A 3 12.14 4.86 29.75
N ALA A 4 11.35 4.82 28.68
CA ALA A 4 10.93 3.58 28.04
C ALA A 4 10.83 3.79 26.53
N GLN A 5 11.78 3.21 25.80
CA GLN A 5 11.71 3.01 24.36
C GLN A 5 10.83 1.78 24.03
N PRO A 6 10.24 1.71 22.82
CA PRO A 6 9.47 0.57 22.37
C PRO A 6 10.37 -0.57 21.85
N CYS A 7 10.20 -1.76 22.42
CA CYS A 7 10.91 -2.97 22.04
C CYS A 7 10.30 -3.58 20.77
N ILE A 8 11.17 -3.74 19.77
CA ILE A 8 11.00 -4.52 18.55
C ILE A 8 11.22 -5.99 18.93
N ASN A 9 10.28 -6.90 18.65
CA ASN A 9 10.49 -8.36 18.67
C ASN A 9 9.49 -8.97 17.65
N ALA A 10 9.94 -9.42 16.48
CA ALA A 10 10.57 -10.72 16.22
C ALA A 10 9.53 -11.82 15.92
N SER A 11 9.41 -12.13 14.63
CA SER A 11 9.37 -13.46 14.01
C SER A 11 8.57 -14.61 14.67
N GLN A 12 7.50 -15.00 13.97
CA GLN A 12 6.96 -16.35 13.66
C GLN A 12 6.85 -17.43 14.75
N PRO A 13 5.71 -18.17 14.71
CA PRO A 13 5.73 -19.62 14.91
C PRO A 13 5.30 -20.36 13.62
N ARG A 14 6.21 -21.22 13.13
CA ARG A 14 5.92 -22.34 12.22
C ARG A 14 5.82 -23.59 13.07
N ASP A 15 4.64 -24.20 13.16
CA ASP A 15 4.45 -25.59 13.60
C ASP A 15 3.37 -26.19 12.69
N LEU A 16 3.73 -26.79 11.55
CA LEU A 16 3.97 -28.23 11.40
C LEU A 16 2.90 -29.09 12.11
N SER A 17 1.79 -29.29 11.40
CA SER A 17 0.85 -30.38 11.67
C SER A 17 1.48 -31.70 11.19
N LEU A 18 2.02 -32.47 12.13
CA LEU A 18 2.33 -33.88 11.95
C LEU A 18 1.31 -34.71 12.75
N ASN A 19 0.90 -35.79 12.10
CA ASN A 19 -0.01 -36.81 12.58
C ASN A 19 0.62 -37.60 13.73
N GLU A 20 -0.16 -37.95 14.76
CA GLU A 20 -0.13 -39.22 15.53
C GLU A 20 -0.97 -39.02 16.82
N VAL A 21 -2.14 -39.65 16.99
CA VAL A 21 -2.38 -41.05 17.42
C VAL A 21 -2.46 -41.18 18.96
N THR A 22 -3.67 -41.58 19.40
CA THR A 22 -4.04 -42.45 20.54
C THR A 22 -4.37 -41.92 21.97
N THR A 23 -5.48 -42.52 22.47
CA THR A 23 -5.80 -42.94 23.86
C THR A 23 -6.36 -41.85 24.80
N VAL A 24 -7.68 -41.70 24.99
CA VAL A 24 -8.64 -42.52 25.78
C VAL A 24 -8.25 -42.72 27.26
N HIS A 25 -8.91 -42.00 28.16
CA HIS A 25 -9.14 -42.45 29.54
C HIS A 25 -10.52 -42.00 30.04
N HIS A 26 -11.33 -43.00 30.36
CA HIS A 26 -12.63 -42.95 31.04
C HIS A 26 -12.40 -42.82 32.57
N HIS A 27 -13.26 -42.09 33.28
CA HIS A 27 -13.94 -42.47 34.54
C HIS A 27 -14.67 -41.22 35.12
N HIS A 28 -16.01 -41.12 35.17
CA HIS A 28 -17.04 -41.78 35.98
C HIS A 28 -17.33 -41.11 37.35
N HIS A 29 -18.63 -40.97 37.63
CA HIS A 29 -19.33 -40.68 38.90
C HIS A 29 -19.49 -39.22 39.35
N HIS A 30 -20.71 -38.66 39.24
CA HIS A 30 -21.86 -38.76 40.18
C HIS A 30 -21.64 -37.95 41.46
N HIS A 31 -22.31 -36.80 41.58
CA HIS A 31 -22.85 -36.31 42.85
C HIS A 31 -24.07 -35.41 42.58
N ASP A 32 -25.22 -35.96 42.94
CA ASP A 32 -26.27 -35.34 43.75
C ASP A 32 -27.18 -34.28 43.14
N ALA A 33 -28.30 -34.80 42.64
CA ALA A 33 -29.61 -34.20 42.84
C ALA A 33 -29.85 -33.95 44.35
N ILE A 34 -30.17 -32.71 44.73
CA ILE A 34 -31.13 -32.30 45.77
C ILE A 34 -31.28 -30.78 45.66
N TYR A 35 -32.35 -30.32 45.00
CA TYR A 35 -33.25 -29.26 45.48
C TYR A 35 -34.45 -29.20 44.54
N SER A 36 -35.36 -30.15 44.77
CA SER A 36 -36.74 -30.12 44.33
C SER A 36 -37.56 -29.32 45.35
N HIS A 37 -38.62 -28.67 44.86
CA HIS A 37 -39.70 -27.97 45.59
C HIS A 37 -39.50 -26.52 46.05
N CYS A 38 -39.97 -25.57 45.22
CA CYS A 38 -41.22 -24.84 45.52
C CYS A 38 -41.75 -24.08 44.27
N HIS A 39 -42.93 -24.47 43.81
CA HIS A 39 -43.84 -23.70 42.92
C HIS A 39 -44.56 -22.59 43.76
N PRO A 40 -45.49 -21.74 43.26
CA PRO A 40 -45.75 -21.19 41.92
C PRO A 40 -46.16 -19.68 41.94
N ILE A 41 -46.49 -19.11 40.77
CA ILE A 41 -47.45 -17.99 40.56
C ILE A 41 -47.12 -16.63 41.20
N VAL A 42 -46.37 -15.77 40.48
CA VAL A 42 -46.58 -14.30 40.53
C VAL A 42 -46.34 -13.67 39.14
N ARG A 43 -47.46 -13.36 38.48
CA ARG A 43 -47.73 -12.13 37.70
C ARG A 43 -46.93 -11.87 36.40
N HIS A 44 -47.63 -12.08 35.29
CA HIS A 44 -47.70 -11.14 34.16
C HIS A 44 -46.38 -10.66 33.51
N GLN A 45 -45.56 -11.58 33.03
CA GLN A 45 -44.58 -11.31 31.97
C GLN A 45 -45.23 -11.38 30.57
N ARG A 46 -46.13 -10.45 30.23
CA ARG A 46 -46.65 -10.36 28.86
C ARG A 46 -46.85 -8.92 28.38
N GLN A 47 -45.85 -8.47 27.61
CA GLN A 47 -46.06 -7.73 26.34
C GLN A 47 -46.41 -6.23 26.40
N LYS A 48 -45.73 -5.41 27.23
CA LYS A 48 -45.71 -3.94 27.05
C LYS A 48 -44.32 -3.33 26.89
N LYS A 49 -43.38 -4.08 26.29
CA LYS A 49 -42.04 -3.58 25.91
C LYS A 49 -41.62 -3.96 24.48
N LYS A 50 -42.58 -4.23 23.58
CA LYS A 50 -42.34 -4.47 22.13
C LYS A 50 -42.71 -3.28 21.22
N LYS A 51 -42.73 -2.06 21.75
CA LYS A 51 -42.86 -0.80 20.98
C LYS A 51 -41.83 0.26 21.41
N LYS A 52 -40.60 -0.15 21.71
CA LYS A 52 -39.46 0.79 21.85
C LYS A 52 -38.10 0.11 21.70
N LYS A 53 -38.02 -0.92 20.85
CA LYS A 53 -36.76 -1.54 20.40
C LYS A 53 -36.67 -1.48 18.88
N LYS A 54 -36.95 -0.29 18.33
CA LYS A 54 -36.90 0.05 16.90
C LYS A 54 -36.04 1.30 16.65
N ARG A 55 -35.13 1.65 17.56
CA ARG A 55 -34.27 2.85 17.45
C ARG A 55 -32.88 2.68 18.07
N LEU A 56 -32.33 1.47 17.99
CA LEU A 56 -30.93 1.21 18.36
C LEU A 56 -30.36 0.13 17.41
N PHE A 57 -30.60 0.29 16.12
CA PHE A 57 -29.60 -0.13 15.14
C PHE A 57 -28.88 1.15 14.80
N ALA A 58 -27.82 1.43 15.57
CA ALA A 58 -26.88 2.48 15.24
C ALA A 58 -26.44 2.24 13.79
N MET A 59 -26.65 3.24 12.94
CA MET A 59 -26.14 3.26 11.58
C MET A 59 -24.62 3.03 11.67
N SER A 60 -24.14 1.84 11.28
CA SER A 60 -22.73 1.69 10.89
C SER A 60 -22.42 2.83 9.91
N PRO A 61 -21.24 3.47 9.95
CA PRO A 61 -20.98 4.59 9.06
C PRO A 61 -21.23 4.13 7.62
N SER A 62 -22.36 4.55 7.06
CA SER A 62 -22.73 4.21 5.69
C SER A 62 -21.64 4.78 4.81
N THR A 63 -20.99 3.91 4.04
CA THR A 63 -19.92 4.32 3.12
C THR A 63 -20.49 5.40 2.20
N PRO A 64 -20.01 6.65 2.28
CA PRO A 64 -20.56 7.71 1.45
C PRO A 64 -20.38 7.36 -0.03
N TYR A 65 -21.36 7.64 -0.87
CA TYR A 65 -21.20 7.44 -2.31
C TYR A 65 -20.19 8.44 -2.87
N PHE A 66 -19.35 7.98 -3.80
CA PHE A 66 -18.35 8.83 -4.45
C PHE A 66 -18.98 10.00 -5.21
N TRP A 67 -20.00 9.72 -6.01
CA TRP A 67 -20.65 10.70 -6.90
C TRP A 67 -21.57 11.70 -6.21
N SER A 68 -21.93 11.48 -4.93
CA SER A 68 -22.75 12.45 -4.17
C SER A 68 -21.94 13.33 -3.24
N ALA A 69 -20.78 12.86 -2.77
CA ALA A 69 -19.93 13.60 -1.84
C ALA A 69 -18.45 13.17 -1.95
N PRO A 70 -17.72 13.58 -3.01
CA PRO A 70 -16.37 13.08 -3.28
C PRO A 70 -15.38 13.39 -2.15
N PHE A 71 -15.37 14.62 -1.63
CA PHE A 71 -14.50 14.99 -0.49
C PHE A 71 -14.84 14.23 0.81
N LYS A 72 -16.12 13.91 1.01
CA LYS A 72 -16.58 13.15 2.18
C LYS A 72 -16.17 11.68 2.07
N TYR A 73 -16.17 11.12 0.84
CA TYR A 73 -15.63 9.80 0.54
C TYR A 73 -14.13 9.74 0.76
N CYS A 74 -13.34 10.67 0.23
CA CYS A 74 -11.89 10.71 0.45
C CYS A 74 -11.56 10.71 1.96
N ARG A 75 -12.17 11.58 2.76
CA ARG A 75 -11.92 11.65 4.22
C ARG A 75 -12.29 10.37 4.99
N TRP A 76 -13.25 9.60 4.49
CA TRP A 76 -13.60 8.28 5.03
C TRP A 76 -12.60 7.21 4.57
N ALA A 77 -12.29 7.18 3.27
CA ALA A 77 -11.37 6.23 2.65
C ALA A 77 -9.94 6.32 3.21
N CYS A 78 -9.42 7.52 3.51
CA CYS A 78 -8.10 7.69 4.12
C CYS A 78 -7.94 6.94 5.45
N ARG A 79 -9.01 6.84 6.26
CA ARG A 79 -8.98 6.33 7.63
C ARG A 79 -9.41 4.86 7.73
N GLU A 80 -10.48 4.48 7.02
CA GLU A 80 -11.02 3.13 7.09
C GLU A 80 -10.25 2.13 6.20
N ARG A 81 -9.73 2.61 5.07
CA ARG A 81 -9.10 1.78 4.03
C ARG A 81 -7.82 2.45 3.48
N PRO A 82 -6.81 2.70 4.33
CA PRO A 82 -5.62 3.47 3.94
C PRO A 82 -4.84 2.84 2.79
N ALA A 83 -4.77 1.50 2.74
CA ALA A 83 -4.01 0.79 1.70
C ALA A 83 -4.52 1.13 0.29
N TYR A 84 -5.84 1.07 0.05
CA TYR A 84 -6.39 1.37 -1.27
C TYR A 84 -6.29 2.85 -1.62
N PHE A 85 -6.58 3.73 -0.66
CA PHE A 85 -6.57 5.17 -0.88
C PHE A 85 -5.18 5.70 -1.26
N TRP A 86 -4.16 5.37 -0.47
CA TRP A 86 -2.81 5.87 -0.69
C TRP A 86 -2.13 5.21 -1.89
N SER A 87 -2.45 3.95 -2.20
CA SER A 87 -1.91 3.29 -3.40
C SER A 87 -2.34 4.02 -4.68
N VAL A 88 -3.60 4.43 -4.77
CA VAL A 88 -4.09 5.17 -5.94
C VAL A 88 -3.48 6.56 -6.01
N ILE A 89 -3.36 7.27 -4.88
CA ILE A 89 -2.77 8.62 -4.86
C ILE A 89 -1.30 8.60 -5.26
N ILE A 90 -0.51 7.71 -4.65
CA ILE A 90 0.93 7.63 -4.94
C ILE A 90 1.15 7.09 -6.35
N GLY A 91 0.33 6.12 -6.78
CA GLY A 91 0.34 5.61 -8.15
C GLY A 91 -0.01 6.69 -9.19
N ALA A 92 -0.96 7.56 -8.89
CA ALA A 92 -1.33 8.68 -9.78
C ALA A 92 -0.33 9.85 -9.71
N ALA A 93 0.33 10.06 -8.57
CA ALA A 93 1.28 11.16 -8.38
C ALA A 93 2.47 11.08 -9.36
N GLY A 94 2.96 9.88 -9.70
CA GLY A 94 4.05 9.72 -10.66
C GLY A 94 3.73 10.23 -12.06
N PRO A 95 2.66 9.74 -12.72
CA PRO A 95 2.21 10.24 -14.02
C PRO A 95 1.86 11.72 -14.01
N ILE A 96 1.27 12.24 -12.92
CA ILE A 96 0.94 13.67 -12.77
C ILE A 96 2.22 14.52 -12.63
N ALA A 97 3.26 14.00 -11.97
CA ALA A 97 4.52 14.72 -11.83
C ALA A 97 5.28 14.88 -13.16
N MET A 98 5.13 13.96 -14.12
CA MET A 98 5.82 14.03 -15.42
C MET A 98 5.61 15.34 -16.21
N PRO A 99 4.38 15.86 -16.37
CA PRO A 99 4.17 17.16 -17.02
C PRO A 99 4.39 18.36 -16.09
N ILE A 100 4.33 18.19 -14.77
CA ILE A 100 4.40 19.31 -13.81
C ILE A 100 5.84 19.63 -13.43
N VAL A 101 6.69 18.62 -13.26
CA VAL A 101 8.06 18.78 -12.76
C VAL A 101 8.99 19.46 -13.77
N PRO A 102 9.00 19.13 -15.08
CA PRO A 102 9.88 19.79 -16.05
C PRO A 102 9.69 21.31 -16.14
N PRO A 103 8.48 21.88 -16.31
CA PRO A 103 8.34 23.33 -16.35
C PRO A 103 8.72 23.97 -15.01
N LEU A 104 8.36 23.35 -13.89
CA LEU A 104 8.73 23.83 -12.56
C LEU A 104 10.25 23.91 -12.38
N ARG A 105 10.98 22.89 -12.84
CA ARG A 105 12.44 22.84 -12.79
C ARG A 105 13.09 23.93 -13.66
N HIS A 106 12.56 24.18 -14.85
CA HIS A 106 13.05 25.27 -15.71
C HIS A 106 12.77 26.67 -15.13
N TYR A 107 11.65 26.85 -14.42
CA TYR A 107 11.38 28.12 -13.72
C TYR A 107 12.39 28.38 -12.59
N TYR A 108 12.89 27.35 -11.93
CA TYR A 108 13.94 27.48 -10.92
C TYR A 108 15.36 27.61 -11.51
N GLY A 109 15.49 27.70 -12.84
CA GLY A 109 16.76 27.95 -13.52
C GLY A 109 17.61 26.72 -13.78
N ASP A 110 17.06 25.52 -13.57
CA ASP A 110 17.74 24.27 -13.95
C ASP A 110 17.49 23.99 -15.44
N ILE A 111 18.56 24.13 -16.23
CA ILE A 111 18.57 23.97 -17.68
C ILE A 111 18.95 22.53 -18.02
N ASP A 112 18.27 21.97 -19.03
CA ASP A 112 18.59 20.62 -19.48
C ASP A 112 20.03 20.52 -19.98
N PRO A 113 20.80 19.51 -19.54
CA PRO A 113 22.15 19.30 -20.03
C PRO A 113 22.13 19.00 -21.53
N PRO A 114 23.14 19.44 -22.28
CA PRO A 114 23.25 19.09 -23.69
C PRO A 114 23.38 17.57 -23.86
N PRO A 115 22.86 17.01 -24.97
CA PRO A 115 22.92 15.57 -25.22
C PRO A 115 24.38 15.12 -25.36
N VAL A 116 24.72 14.05 -24.65
CA VAL A 116 26.05 13.42 -24.74
C VAL A 116 26.22 12.83 -26.14
N PRO A 117 27.35 13.08 -26.83
CA PRO A 117 27.60 12.47 -28.13
C PRO A 117 27.77 10.95 -27.95
N VAL A 118 26.91 10.17 -28.62
CA VAL A 118 26.94 8.71 -28.60
C VAL A 118 27.94 8.12 -29.60
N THR A 119 28.41 8.94 -30.53
CA THR A 119 29.37 8.57 -31.58
C THR A 119 30.45 9.63 -31.67
N TYR A 120 31.59 9.26 -32.23
CA TYR A 120 32.60 10.24 -32.61
C TYR A 120 31.95 11.29 -33.52
N PRO A 121 32.07 12.60 -33.22
CA PRO A 121 31.42 13.65 -33.99
C PRO A 121 32.06 13.73 -35.37
N VAL A 122 31.47 13.05 -36.35
CA VAL A 122 31.90 13.11 -37.75
C VAL A 122 31.44 14.47 -38.31
N PRO A 123 32.36 15.34 -38.75
CA PRO A 123 31.97 16.61 -39.35
C PRO A 123 31.16 16.36 -40.63
N THR A 124 30.06 17.07 -40.80
CA THR A 124 29.12 16.91 -41.93
C THR A 124 29.65 17.52 -43.23
N GLY A 125 30.86 18.10 -43.21
CA GLY A 125 31.46 18.78 -44.35
C GLY A 125 32.11 17.81 -45.37
N PRO A 126 32.28 18.25 -46.63
CA PRO A 126 33.03 17.50 -47.63
C PRO A 126 34.48 17.30 -47.18
N ARG A 127 35.07 16.15 -47.56
CA ARG A 127 36.46 15.83 -47.19
C ARG A 127 37.40 16.88 -47.78
N LYS A 128 38.19 17.53 -46.91
CA LYS A 128 39.29 18.39 -47.31
C LYS A 128 40.51 17.53 -47.63
N VAL A 129 41.16 17.76 -48.78
CA VAL A 129 42.46 17.15 -49.08
C VAL A 129 43.49 17.79 -48.14
N LEU A 130 44.09 16.98 -47.28
CA LEU A 130 45.13 17.38 -46.32
C LEU A 130 46.49 17.08 -46.95
N THR A 131 47.50 17.90 -46.69
CA THR A 131 48.89 17.68 -47.12
C THR A 131 49.81 17.73 -45.91
N GLY A 132 50.96 17.04 -45.96
CA GLY A 132 52.04 17.18 -44.96
C GLY A 132 52.26 15.98 -44.03
N PHE A 133 51.64 14.84 -44.30
CA PHE A 133 51.90 13.55 -43.65
C PHE A 133 52.01 12.40 -44.68
N ASP A 134 52.27 12.76 -45.94
CA ASP A 134 52.42 11.82 -47.05
C ASP A 134 53.85 11.24 -47.06
N ASP A 135 54.02 9.98 -47.48
CA ASP A 135 55.31 9.29 -47.48
C ASP A 135 56.23 9.82 -48.62
N GLU A 136 57.50 10.09 -48.32
CA GLU A 136 58.47 10.79 -49.20
C GLU A 136 58.70 10.09 -50.56
N GLU A 137 58.39 8.80 -50.67
CA GLU A 137 58.59 7.98 -51.87
C GLU A 137 57.54 8.21 -52.96
N ALA A 138 56.32 8.66 -52.60
CA ALA A 138 55.23 8.85 -53.57
C ALA A 138 55.33 10.19 -54.35
N ASP A 139 55.93 11.22 -53.76
CA ASP A 139 56.06 12.55 -54.38
C ASP A 139 57.24 12.64 -55.36
N SER A 140 58.27 11.80 -55.18
CA SER A 140 59.48 11.78 -56.01
C SER A 140 59.27 11.18 -57.41
N GLN A 141 58.19 10.42 -57.63
CA GLN A 141 57.90 9.78 -58.93
C GLN A 141 56.95 10.60 -59.82
N LYS A 142 56.46 11.76 -59.34
CA LYS A 142 55.53 12.64 -60.08
C LYS A 142 56.20 13.87 -60.71
N SER A 143 57.50 14.06 -60.50
CA SER A 143 58.31 15.16 -61.05
C SER A 143 59.04 14.78 -62.34
#